data_AF-A0A8X8H0F2-F1
#
_entry.id   AF-A0A8X8H0F2-F1
#
_cell.length_a   1.000
_cell.length_b   1.000
_cell.length_c   1.000
_cell.angle_alpha   90.00
_cell.angle_beta   90.00
_cell.angle_gamma   90.00
#
_symmetry.space_group_name_H-M   'P 1'
#
loop_
_entity.id
_entity.type
_entity.pdbx_description
1 polymer ?
#
loop_
_entity_poly.entity_id
_entity_poly.type
_entity_poly.pdbx_seq_one_letter_code
_entity_poly.pdbx_strand_id
1 'polypeptide(L)'
;MATETQEVAGGAESAGMPQLDITTFPNQIFWLLVTLVVIYLILTRVALPRIGAVLAERKGTITNDLAAAEELKQKAVQAEKAYNDALARARAEAAKIVAEAKAAIQANLDVEIAKADAEIGAKAAESERLIGEIRATALENVTLVANEAAADIVAAFGGHADTATVTDAVSARLKG
;
A
#
# COMPACT_ATOMS: atom_id res chain seq x y z
N MET A 1 -27.96 -101.05 -56.90
CA MET A 1 -28.39 -99.72 -57.34
C MET A 1 -27.14 -98.89 -57.54
N ALA A 2 -26.97 -98.38 -58.75
CA ALA A 2 -25.78 -97.70 -59.23
C ALA A 2 -25.70 -96.26 -58.74
N THR A 3 -24.51 -95.79 -58.41
CA THR A 3 -24.05 -94.45 -58.81
C THR A 3 -22.53 -94.50 -58.94
N GLU A 4 -22.06 -94.22 -60.14
CA GLU A 4 -20.65 -94.17 -60.52
C GLU A 4 -19.92 -93.07 -59.74
N THR A 5 -18.73 -93.39 -59.24
CA THR A 5 -17.70 -92.38 -58.94
C THR A 5 -16.46 -92.81 -59.69
N GLN A 6 -16.16 -92.02 -60.71
CA GLN A 6 -15.10 -92.22 -61.68
C GLN A 6 -13.74 -92.08 -60.99
N GLU A 7 -13.06 -93.20 -60.77
CA GLU A 7 -11.61 -93.22 -60.66
C GLU A 7 -11.03 -92.87 -62.02
N VAL A 8 -10.14 -91.87 -62.06
CA VAL A 8 -8.98 -91.93 -62.97
C VAL A 8 -7.76 -91.49 -62.18
N ALA A 9 -7.03 -92.49 -61.72
CA ALA A 9 -5.64 -92.38 -61.30
C ALA A 9 -4.75 -92.08 -62.52
N GLY A 10 -3.67 -91.31 -62.31
CA GLY A 10 -2.68 -91.10 -63.36
C GLY A 10 -1.50 -90.18 -63.02
N GLY A 11 -0.68 -90.59 -62.04
CA GLY A 11 0.80 -90.44 -62.02
C GLY A 11 1.45 -89.05 -61.97
N ALA A 12 2.20 -88.78 -60.87
CA ALA A 12 3.47 -88.04 -60.90
C ALA A 12 4.22 -88.19 -59.56
N GLU A 13 5.54 -88.20 -59.66
CA GLU A 13 6.54 -88.51 -58.65
C GLU A 13 6.53 -87.59 -57.40
N SER A 14 6.82 -88.17 -56.23
CA SER A 14 7.40 -87.55 -55.03
C SER A 14 6.97 -86.11 -54.69
N ALA A 15 5.67 -85.85 -54.54
CA ALA A 15 5.20 -84.60 -53.97
C ALA A 15 5.22 -84.71 -52.44
N GLY A 16 6.08 -83.93 -51.78
CA GLY A 16 6.09 -83.76 -50.32
C GLY A 16 4.73 -83.31 -49.78
N MET A 17 4.60 -83.25 -48.44
CA MET A 17 3.35 -82.86 -47.75
C MET A 17 2.56 -81.80 -48.55
N PRO A 18 1.24 -81.98 -48.78
CA PRO A 18 0.45 -81.10 -49.66
C PRO A 18 0.56 -79.60 -49.34
N GLN A 19 0.94 -79.24 -48.11
CA GLN A 19 1.22 -77.88 -47.65
C GLN A 19 2.48 -77.23 -48.26
N LEU A 20 3.42 -78.01 -48.81
CA LEU A 20 4.70 -77.57 -49.37
C LEU A 20 4.73 -77.65 -50.90
N ASP A 21 3.57 -77.73 -51.53
CA ASP A 21 3.46 -77.68 -52.99
C ASP A 21 3.75 -76.27 -53.51
N ILE A 22 5.01 -76.08 -53.94
CA ILE A 22 5.55 -74.83 -54.46
C ILE A 22 4.83 -74.31 -55.70
N THR A 23 4.02 -75.13 -56.38
CA THR A 23 3.25 -74.70 -57.56
C THR A 23 2.13 -73.71 -57.19
N THR A 24 1.67 -73.70 -55.94
CA THR A 24 0.63 -72.79 -55.44
C THR A 24 1.16 -71.45 -54.92
N PHE A 25 2.47 -71.38 -54.62
CA PHE A 25 3.11 -70.22 -53.98
C PHE A 25 3.03 -68.93 -54.83
N PRO A 26 3.21 -68.95 -56.17
CA PRO A 26 3.13 -67.74 -56.97
C PRO A 26 1.79 -67.00 -56.85
N ASN A 27 0.68 -67.74 -56.82
CA ASN A 27 -0.66 -67.15 -56.65
C ASN A 27 -0.85 -66.56 -55.25
N GLN A 28 -0.38 -67.26 -54.20
CA GLN A 28 -0.43 -66.74 -52.83
C GLN A 28 0.44 -65.48 -52.67
N ILE A 29 1.65 -65.48 -53.23
CA ILE A 29 2.56 -64.33 -53.21
C ILE A 29 1.95 -63.15 -53.97
N PHE A 30 1.32 -63.38 -55.12
CA PHE A 30 0.63 -62.33 -55.87
C PHE A 30 -0.46 -61.65 -55.01
N TRP A 31 -1.37 -62.42 -54.40
CA TRP A 31 -2.41 -61.85 -53.54
C TRP A 31 -1.87 -61.23 -52.26
N LEU A 32 -0.80 -61.78 -51.69
CA LEU A 32 -0.10 -61.18 -50.56
C LEU A 32 0.42 -59.78 -50.94
N LEU A 33 1.10 -59.65 -52.09
CA LEU A 33 1.58 -58.36 -52.56
C LEU A 33 0.44 -57.39 -52.84
N VAL A 34 -0.65 -57.84 -53.49
CA VAL A 34 -1.83 -57.01 -53.76
C VAL A 34 -2.44 -56.49 -52.46
N THR A 35 -2.69 -57.37 -51.48
CA THR A 35 -3.29 -56.98 -50.20
C THR A 35 -2.35 -56.10 -49.37
N LEU A 36 -1.05 -56.38 -49.37
CA LEU A 36 -0.04 -55.54 -48.73
C LEU A 36 -0.02 -54.13 -49.31
N VAL A 37 -0.05 -53.99 -50.65
CA VAL A 37 -0.08 -52.69 -51.33
C VAL A 37 -1.37 -51.95 -50.98
N VAL A 38 -2.52 -52.63 -50.98
CA VAL A 38 -3.80 -52.01 -50.60
C VAL A 38 -3.76 -51.48 -49.16
N ILE A 39 -3.30 -52.29 -48.20
CA ILE A 39 -3.18 -51.88 -46.79
C ILE A 39 -2.18 -50.73 -46.66
N TYR A 40 -1.03 -50.80 -47.33
CA TYR A 40 -0.03 -49.74 -47.33
C TYR A 40 -0.63 -48.41 -47.81
N LEU A 41 -1.35 -48.42 -48.93
CA LEU A 41 -2.00 -47.22 -49.46
C LEU A 41 -3.05 -46.65 -48.49
N ILE A 42 -3.85 -47.50 -47.84
CA ILE A 42 -4.83 -47.07 -46.83
C ILE A 42 -4.12 -46.42 -45.63
N LEU A 43 -3.05 -47.03 -45.13
CA LEU A 43 -2.30 -46.49 -44.00
C LEU A 43 -1.67 -45.14 -44.36
N THR A 44 -0.98 -45.06 -45.50
CA THR A 44 -0.27 -43.85 -45.91
C THR A 44 -1.22 -42.71 -46.30
N ARG A 45 -2.34 -43.00 -46.96
CA ARG A 45 -3.28 -41.95 -47.42
C ARG A 45 -4.41 -41.62 -46.48
N VAL A 46 -4.74 -42.49 -45.51
CA VAL A 46 -5.90 -42.27 -44.63
C VAL A 46 -5.49 -42.31 -43.15
N ALA A 47 -4.85 -43.38 -42.68
CA ALA A 47 -4.60 -43.54 -41.24
C ALA A 47 -3.55 -42.55 -40.71
N LEU A 48 -2.36 -42.51 -41.33
CA LEU A 48 -1.27 -41.62 -40.93
C LEU A 48 -1.64 -40.13 -41.01
N PRO A 49 -2.26 -39.59 -42.08
CA PRO A 49 -2.63 -38.17 -42.10
C PRO A 49 -3.68 -37.81 -41.05
N ARG A 50 -4.62 -38.70 -40.73
CA ARG A 50 -5.59 -38.47 -39.64
C ARG A 50 -4.91 -38.39 -38.26
N ILE A 51 -3.97 -39.29 -37.98
CA ILE A 51 -3.19 -39.26 -36.73
C ILE A 51 -2.32 -37.99 -36.67
N GLY A 52 -1.70 -37.62 -37.80
CA GLY A 52 -0.92 -36.39 -37.92
C GLY A 52 -1.74 -35.14 -37.63
N ALA A 53 -2.97 -35.07 -38.14
CA ALA A 53 -3.89 -33.95 -37.88
C ALA A 53 -4.25 -33.83 -36.40
N VAL A 54 -4.61 -34.92 -35.73
CA VAL A 54 -4.92 -34.93 -34.29
C VAL A 54 -3.71 -34.52 -33.45
N LEU A 55 -2.51 -35.00 -33.83
CA LEU A 55 -1.29 -34.65 -33.12
C LEU A 55 -0.92 -33.17 -33.31
N ALA A 56 -1.13 -32.64 -34.51
CA ALA A 56 -0.92 -31.22 -34.81
C ALA A 56 -1.91 -30.33 -34.03
N GLU A 57 -3.19 -30.71 -34.00
CA GLU A 57 -4.22 -30.02 -33.21
C GLU A 57 -3.84 -29.98 -31.72
N ARG A 58 -3.52 -31.13 -31.12
CA ARG A 58 -3.09 -31.19 -29.71
C ARG A 58 -1.87 -30.34 -29.43
N LYS A 59 -0.85 -30.40 -30.29
CA LYS A 59 0.35 -29.55 -30.17
C LYS A 59 0.00 -28.07 -30.26
N GLY A 60 -0.90 -27.71 -31.18
CA GLY A 60 -1.41 -26.35 -31.35
C GLY A 60 -2.10 -25.85 -30.09
N THR A 61 -3.05 -26.63 -29.54
CA THR A 61 -3.75 -26.30 -28.29
C THR A 61 -2.79 -26.13 -27.13
N ILE A 62 -1.88 -27.09 -26.90
CA ILE A 62 -0.90 -27.01 -25.80
C ILE A 62 -0.01 -25.77 -25.95
N THR A 63 0.46 -25.47 -27.16
CA THR A 63 1.32 -24.31 -27.40
C THR A 63 0.56 -23.01 -27.16
N ASN A 64 -0.69 -22.93 -27.60
CA ASN A 64 -1.55 -21.78 -27.39
C ASN A 64 -1.86 -21.57 -25.91
N ASP A 65 -2.20 -22.64 -25.19
CA ASP A 65 -2.49 -22.60 -23.75
C ASP A 65 -1.24 -22.20 -22.95
N LEU A 66 -0.07 -22.69 -23.35
CA LEU A 66 1.20 -22.29 -22.74
C LEU A 66 1.51 -20.81 -22.98
N ALA A 67 1.31 -20.32 -24.20
CA ALA A 67 1.50 -18.91 -24.53
C ALA A 67 0.53 -18.01 -23.75
N ALA A 68 -0.74 -18.40 -23.67
CA ALA A 68 -1.75 -17.68 -22.88
C ALA A 68 -1.41 -17.69 -21.38
N ALA A 69 -0.94 -18.82 -20.84
CA ALA A 69 -0.51 -18.90 -19.44
C ALA A 69 0.71 -18.01 -19.15
N GLU A 70 1.70 -17.98 -20.05
CA GLU A 70 2.87 -17.09 -19.94
C GLU A 70 2.46 -15.62 -19.99
N GLU A 71 1.56 -15.25 -20.91
CA GLU A 71 1.04 -13.88 -21.02
C GLU A 71 0.28 -13.46 -19.75
N LEU A 72 -0.59 -14.33 -19.22
CA LEU A 72 -1.31 -14.08 -17.98
C LEU A 72 -0.36 -13.94 -16.79
N LYS A 73 0.68 -14.78 -16.71
CA LYS A 73 1.72 -14.69 -15.69
C LYS A 73 2.47 -13.36 -15.79
N GLN A 74 2.86 -12.94 -16.99
CA GLN A 74 3.53 -11.66 -17.20
C GLN A 74 2.63 -10.48 -16.82
N LYS A 75 1.35 -10.50 -17.19
CA LYS A 75 0.36 -9.49 -16.79
C LYS A 75 0.19 -9.44 -15.27
N ALA A 76 0.13 -10.59 -14.60
CA ALA A 76 0.03 -10.67 -13.15
C ALA A 76 1.26 -10.04 -12.46
N VAL A 77 2.47 -10.37 -12.91
CA VAL A 77 3.72 -9.79 -12.39
C VAL A 77 3.78 -8.27 -12.63
N GLN A 78 3.36 -7.80 -13.81
CA GLN A 78 3.30 -6.37 -14.11
C GLN A 78 2.28 -5.64 -13.24
N ALA A 79 1.10 -6.23 -13.04
CA ALA A 79 0.05 -5.68 -12.18
C ALA A 79 0.50 -5.63 -10.71
N GLU A 80 1.14 -6.69 -10.22
CA GLU A 80 1.71 -6.74 -8.87
C GLU A 80 2.79 -5.66 -8.68
N LYS A 81 3.69 -5.50 -9.65
CA LYS A 81 4.71 -4.44 -9.62
C LYS A 81 4.06 -3.06 -9.61
N ALA A 82 3.11 -2.80 -10.50
CA ALA A 82 2.41 -1.52 -10.56
C ALA A 82 1.64 -1.21 -9.26
N TYR A 83 1.01 -2.22 -8.67
CA TYR A 83 0.35 -2.12 -7.36
C TYR A 83 1.34 -1.77 -6.24
N ASN A 84 2.46 -2.48 -6.16
CA ASN A 84 3.49 -2.23 -5.16
C ASN A 84 4.11 -0.83 -5.32
N ASP A 85 4.38 -0.40 -6.55
CA ASP A 85 4.88 0.94 -6.87
C ASP A 85 3.86 2.03 -6.51
N ALA A 86 2.57 1.79 -6.73
CA ALA A 86 1.50 2.71 -6.33
C ALA A 86 1.38 2.79 -4.80
N LEU A 87 1.45 1.65 -4.11
CA LEU A 87 1.41 1.60 -2.64
C LEU A 87 2.61 2.31 -2.01
N ALA A 88 3.81 2.12 -2.57
CA ALA A 88 5.02 2.81 -2.11
C ALA A 88 4.90 4.33 -2.30
N ARG A 89 4.41 4.79 -3.47
CA ARG A 89 4.15 6.21 -3.73
C ARG A 89 3.11 6.79 -2.78
N ALA A 90 1.98 6.11 -2.57
CA ALA A 90 0.94 6.56 -1.64
C ALA A 90 1.47 6.69 -0.20
N ARG A 91 2.31 5.75 0.26
CA ARG A 91 2.95 5.82 1.58
C ARG A 91 3.93 6.99 1.67
N ALA A 92 4.73 7.23 0.64
CA ALA A 92 5.66 8.35 0.59
C ALA A 92 4.93 9.70 0.58
N GLU A 93 3.85 9.82 -0.19
CA GLU A 93 3.00 11.01 -0.23
C GLU A 93 2.31 11.25 1.11
N ALA A 94 1.75 10.21 1.74
CA ALA A 94 1.15 10.32 3.07
C ALA A 94 2.19 10.77 4.11
N ALA A 95 3.40 10.20 4.10
CA ALA A 95 4.47 10.61 4.99
C ALA A 95 4.88 12.09 4.76
N LYS A 96 4.94 12.51 3.50
CA LYS A 96 5.22 13.91 3.12
C LYS A 96 4.14 14.86 3.64
N ILE A 97 2.87 14.54 3.42
CA ILE A 97 1.73 15.34 3.91
C ILE A 97 1.78 15.46 5.44
N VAL A 98 2.05 14.37 6.16
CA VAL A 98 2.16 14.40 7.62
C VAL A 98 3.33 15.27 8.08
N ALA A 99 4.48 15.19 7.40
CA ALA A 99 5.64 16.01 7.72
C ALA A 99 5.37 17.50 7.47
N GLU A 100 4.78 17.84 6.32
CA GLU A 100 4.40 19.21 5.96
C GLU A 100 3.35 19.78 6.93
N ALA A 101 2.32 18.99 7.27
CA ALA A 101 1.31 19.40 8.24
C ALA A 101 1.92 19.65 9.63
N LYS A 102 2.81 18.77 10.11
CA LYS A 102 3.51 18.98 11.39
C LYS A 102 4.37 20.24 11.36
N ALA A 103 5.11 20.48 10.28
CA ALA A 103 5.93 21.68 10.15
C ALA A 103 5.08 22.96 10.14
N ALA A 104 3.95 22.95 9.42
CA ALA A 104 3.03 24.08 9.38
C ALA A 104 2.36 24.32 10.75
N ILE A 105 1.95 23.25 11.45
CA ILE A 105 1.40 23.36 12.81
C ILE A 105 2.44 23.97 13.76
N GLN A 106 3.68 23.49 13.73
CA GLN A 106 4.74 24.03 14.59
C GLN A 106 5.00 25.50 14.31
N ALA A 107 5.10 25.90 13.04
CA ALA A 107 5.31 27.30 12.67
C ALA A 107 4.16 28.20 13.16
N ASN A 108 2.90 27.78 13.00
CA ASN A 108 1.76 28.53 13.51
C ASN A 108 1.75 28.58 15.04
N LEU A 109 2.10 27.48 15.70
CA LEU A 109 2.20 27.43 17.16
C LEU A 109 3.25 28.41 17.68
N ASP A 110 4.43 28.47 17.06
CA ASP A 110 5.50 29.39 17.45
C ASP A 110 5.06 30.86 17.28
N VAL A 111 4.31 31.17 16.22
CA VAL A 111 3.74 32.51 16.00
C VAL A 111 2.71 32.88 17.08
N GLU A 112 1.78 31.98 17.39
CA GLU A 112 0.76 32.22 18.42
C GLU A 112 1.37 32.30 19.83
N ILE A 113 2.39 31.49 20.13
CA ILE A 113 3.15 31.59 21.40
C ILE A 113 3.83 32.96 21.49
N ALA A 114 4.55 33.39 20.45
CA ALA A 114 5.22 34.69 20.46
C ALA A 114 4.25 35.86 20.64
N LYS A 115 3.05 35.77 20.03
CA LYS A 115 1.98 36.75 20.21
C LYS A 115 1.42 36.72 21.64
N ALA A 116 1.15 35.54 22.18
CA ALA A 116 0.68 35.39 23.55
C ALA A 116 1.69 35.94 24.57
N ASP A 117 2.97 35.65 24.39
CA ASP A 117 4.05 36.18 25.24
C ASP A 117 4.13 37.71 25.18
N ALA A 118 3.97 38.30 23.98
CA ALA A 118 3.92 39.75 23.83
C ALA A 118 2.71 40.39 24.52
N GLU A 119 1.52 39.79 24.41
CA GLU A 119 0.30 40.26 25.08
C GLU A 119 0.40 40.12 26.60
N ILE A 120 0.95 39.01 27.10
CA ILE A 120 1.20 38.78 28.53
C ILE A 120 2.19 39.82 29.05
N GLY A 121 3.30 40.06 28.34
CA GLY A 121 4.29 41.07 28.69
C GLY A 121 3.71 42.48 28.76
N ALA A 122 2.87 42.85 27.79
CA ALA A 122 2.17 44.14 27.78
C ALA A 122 1.22 44.29 28.98
N LYS A 123 0.42 43.27 29.29
CA LYS A 123 -0.49 43.28 30.45
C LYS A 123 0.26 43.30 31.79
N ALA A 124 1.40 42.62 31.87
CA ALA A 124 2.25 42.65 33.05
C ALA A 124 2.81 44.06 33.29
N ALA A 125 3.35 44.71 32.24
CA ALA A 125 3.84 46.08 32.33
C ALA A 125 2.74 47.10 32.68
N GLU A 126 1.53 46.93 32.12
CA GLU A 126 0.37 47.76 32.47
C GLU A 126 -0.01 47.58 33.95
N SER A 127 -0.07 46.33 34.42
CA SER A 127 -0.38 46.00 35.81
C SER A 127 0.66 46.57 36.77
N GLU A 128 1.95 46.49 36.43
CA GLU A 128 3.03 47.08 37.22
C GLU A 128 2.89 48.60 37.33
N ARG A 129 2.54 49.29 36.23
CA ARG A 129 2.28 50.73 36.24
C ARG A 129 1.11 51.07 37.15
N LEU A 130 -0.01 50.35 37.03
CA LEU A 130 -1.20 50.56 37.88
C LEU A 130 -0.89 50.31 39.36
N ILE A 131 -0.15 49.25 39.68
CA ILE A 131 0.29 48.97 41.06
C ILE A 131 1.20 50.10 41.56
N GLY A 132 2.10 50.61 40.72
CA GLY A 132 2.95 51.76 41.05
C GLY A 132 2.16 53.02 41.38
N GLU A 133 1.16 53.35 40.56
CA GLU A 133 0.25 54.49 40.79
C GLU A 133 -0.56 54.31 42.08
N ILE A 134 -1.17 53.13 42.29
CA ILE A 134 -1.92 52.82 43.51
C ILE A 134 -1.03 52.94 44.75
N ARG A 135 0.22 52.47 44.69
CA ARG A 135 1.18 52.62 45.81
C ARG A 135 1.52 54.08 46.08
N ALA A 136 1.75 54.88 45.04
CA ALA A 136 2.04 56.30 45.20
C ALA A 136 0.86 57.05 45.84
N THR A 137 -0.36 56.85 45.32
CA THR A 137 -1.58 57.44 45.87
C THR A 137 -1.87 56.95 47.30
N ALA A 138 -1.62 55.67 47.61
CA ALA A 138 -1.77 55.15 48.96
C ALA A 138 -0.81 55.83 49.94
N LEU A 139 0.46 56.06 49.57
CA LEU A 139 1.43 56.77 50.42
C LEU A 139 1.02 58.23 50.65
N GLU A 140 0.49 58.90 49.64
CA GLU A 140 -0.03 60.27 49.75
C GLU A 140 -1.22 60.33 50.72
N ASN A 141 -2.21 59.43 50.54
CA ASN A 141 -3.38 59.34 51.41
C ASN A 141 -3.01 59.00 52.86
N VAL A 142 -2.05 58.09 53.09
CA VAL A 142 -1.56 57.77 54.44
C VAL A 142 -0.93 59.01 55.08
N THR A 143 -0.16 59.80 54.32
CA THR A 143 0.46 61.03 54.83
C THR A 143 -0.60 62.07 55.21
N LEU A 144 -1.64 62.23 54.38
CA LEU A 144 -2.74 63.15 54.64
C LEU A 144 -3.53 62.74 55.89
N VAL A 145 -3.93 61.47 56.00
CA VAL A 145 -4.65 60.94 57.17
C VAL A 145 -3.79 61.00 58.44
N ALA A 146 -2.48 60.75 58.34
CA ALA A 146 -1.58 60.85 59.49
C ALA A 146 -1.45 62.30 60.00
N ASN A 147 -1.39 63.28 59.10
CA ASN A 147 -1.36 64.70 59.48
C ASN A 147 -2.68 65.14 60.11
N GLU A 148 -3.81 64.75 59.52
CA GLU A 148 -5.15 65.07 60.03
C GLU A 148 -5.38 64.45 61.42
N ALA A 149 -5.10 63.14 61.57
CA ALA A 149 -5.21 62.46 62.85
C ALA A 149 -4.26 63.04 63.92
N ALA A 150 -3.03 63.41 63.54
CA ALA A 150 -2.09 64.05 64.47
C ALA A 150 -2.58 65.43 64.93
N ALA A 151 -3.13 66.23 64.02
CA ALA A 151 -3.72 67.53 64.34
C ALA A 151 -4.93 67.39 65.28
N ASP A 152 -5.84 66.44 64.99
CA ASP A 152 -7.01 66.15 65.82
C ASP A 152 -6.62 65.71 67.23
N ILE A 153 -5.60 64.85 67.36
CA ILE A 153 -5.08 64.41 68.65
C ILE A 153 -4.51 65.61 69.44
N VAL A 154 -3.69 66.46 68.80
CA VAL A 154 -3.11 67.65 69.47
C VAL A 154 -4.20 68.60 69.94
N ALA A 155 -5.26 68.79 69.14
CA ALA A 155 -6.41 69.61 69.50
C ALA A 155 -7.19 68.99 70.68
N ALA A 156 -7.41 67.68 70.69
CA ALA A 156 -8.10 66.97 71.78
C ALA A 156 -7.38 67.07 73.13
N PHE A 157 -6.04 67.15 73.12
CA PHE A 157 -5.21 67.36 74.33
C PHE A 157 -5.06 68.84 74.72
N GLY A 158 -5.73 69.77 74.04
CA GLY A 158 -5.73 71.20 74.36
C GLY A 158 -4.49 71.98 73.90
N GLY A 159 -3.67 71.40 73.02
CA GLY A 159 -2.54 72.08 72.39
C GLY A 159 -2.97 72.92 71.19
N HIS A 160 -2.19 73.95 70.86
CA HIS A 160 -2.28 74.65 69.57
C HIS A 160 -0.92 74.52 68.89
N ALA A 161 -0.83 73.62 67.91
CA ALA A 161 0.32 73.49 67.04
C ALA A 161 -0.04 74.09 65.67
N ASP A 162 0.89 74.82 65.08
CA ASP A 162 0.71 75.39 63.75
C ASP A 162 0.77 74.27 62.71
N THR A 163 0.06 74.39 61.59
CA THR A 163 -0.10 73.30 60.62
C THR A 163 1.24 72.82 60.07
N ALA A 164 2.21 73.74 59.97
CA ALA A 164 3.59 73.47 59.53
C ALA A 164 4.39 72.62 60.53
N THR A 165 4.19 72.79 61.85
CA THR A 165 4.94 72.00 62.84
C THR A 165 4.44 70.57 62.94
N VAL A 166 3.14 70.34 62.71
CA VAL A 166 2.55 68.99 62.65
C VAL A 166 3.03 68.23 61.42
N THR A 167 3.01 68.85 60.24
CA THR A 167 3.49 68.21 59.00
C THR A 167 4.98 67.91 59.05
N ASP A 168 5.82 68.79 59.60
CA ASP A 168 7.26 68.54 59.77
C ASP A 168 7.54 67.37 60.74
N ALA A 169 6.80 67.27 61.84
CA ALA A 169 6.98 66.19 62.81
C ALA A 169 6.52 64.82 62.26
N VAL A 170 5.39 64.78 61.55
CA VAL A 170 4.86 63.55 60.93
C VAL A 170 5.77 63.11 59.78
N SER A 171 6.24 64.03 58.93
CA SER A 171 7.13 63.69 57.83
C SER A 171 8.53 63.23 58.29
N ALA A 172 9.04 63.75 59.42
CA ALA A 172 10.25 63.22 60.06
C ALA A 172 10.07 61.78 60.56
N ARG A 173 8.87 61.41 61.01
CA ARG A 173 8.55 60.04 61.46
C ARG A 173 8.22 59.06 60.33
N LEU A 174 7.74 59.54 59.19
CA LEU A 174 7.50 58.71 58.00
C LEU A 174 8.79 58.39 57.22
N LYS A 175 9.87 59.16 57.41
CA LYS A 175 11.17 58.98 56.74
C LYS A 175 12.18 58.12 57.53
N GLY A 176 11.87 57.76 58.78
CA GLY A 176 12.71 56.91 59.64
C GLY A 176 12.16 55.50 59.75
#